data_AF-G9L255-F1
#
_entry.id   AF-G9L255-F1
#
_cell.length_a   1.000
_cell.length_b   1.000
_cell.length_c   1.000
_cell.angle_alpha   90.00
_cell.angle_beta   90.00
_cell.angle_gamma   90.00
#
_symmetry.space_group_name_H-M   'P 1'
#
loop_
_entity.id
_entity.type
_entity.pdbx_description
1 polymer ?
#
loop_
_entity_poly.entity_id
_entity_poly.type
_entity_poly.pdbx_seq_one_letter_code
_entity_poly.pdbx_strand_id
1 'polypeptide(L)'
;DEIEPRPVFEKKPLVWEEDMELYSRFVDRKEELRLSHSSYLRQHPEAQALISDFLLFLLLRQPEDVVTFAAEYFGPFAKRHPPTPALRSSHRPSPFRSLDP
;
A
#
# COMPACT_ATOMS: atom_id res chain seq x y z
N ASP A 1 49.48 36.29 -15.84
CA ASP A 1 48.36 35.34 -15.96
C ASP A 1 47.49 35.44 -14.72
N GLU A 2 46.38 36.20 -14.81
CA GLU A 2 45.37 36.23 -13.76
C GLU A 2 44.51 34.97 -13.87
N ILE A 3 44.42 34.19 -12.79
CA ILE A 3 43.61 32.98 -12.73
C ILE A 3 42.17 33.42 -12.44
N GLU A 4 41.28 33.26 -13.41
CA GLU A 4 39.86 33.53 -13.19
C GLU A 4 39.31 32.66 -12.03
N PRO A 5 38.52 33.26 -11.11
CA PRO A 5 37.95 32.52 -10.00
C PRO A 5 36.99 31.44 -10.50
N ARG A 6 36.99 30.29 -9.83
CA ARG A 6 36.13 29.16 -10.23
C ARG A 6 34.66 29.57 -10.19
N PRO A 7 33.86 29.21 -11.21
CA PRO A 7 32.43 29.49 -11.21
C PRO A 7 31.76 28.77 -10.04
N VAL A 8 30.95 29.52 -9.28
CA VAL A 8 30.13 29.01 -8.19
C VAL A 8 28.73 28.74 -8.74
N PHE A 9 28.34 27.48 -8.80
CA PHE A 9 27.00 27.08 -9.25
C PHE A 9 26.07 26.95 -8.04
N GLU A 10 25.07 27.82 -7.94
CA GLU A 10 24.03 27.71 -6.93
C GLU A 10 23.12 26.50 -7.19
N LYS A 11 22.66 25.86 -6.11
CA LYS A 11 21.70 24.75 -6.22
C LYS A 11 20.34 25.30 -6.61
N LYS A 12 19.91 25.03 -7.83
CA LYS A 12 18.54 25.29 -8.26
C LYS A 12 17.57 24.31 -7.57
N PRO A 13 16.36 24.74 -7.20
CA PRO A 13 15.34 23.83 -6.71
C PRO A 13 14.97 22.81 -7.80
N LEU A 14 14.85 21.53 -7.41
CA LEU A 14 14.45 20.46 -8.31
C LEU A 14 12.92 20.46 -8.48
N VAL A 15 12.43 21.13 -9.51
CA VAL A 15 11.03 21.08 -9.94
C VAL A 15 10.94 20.09 -11.10
N TRP A 16 10.86 18.81 -10.76
CA TRP A 16 10.96 17.73 -11.75
C TRP A 16 9.75 17.69 -12.70
N GLU A 17 8.62 18.26 -12.29
CA GLU A 17 7.39 18.36 -13.08
C GLU A 17 7.55 19.28 -14.30
N GLU A 18 8.41 20.29 -14.22
CA GLU A 18 8.70 21.24 -15.30
C GLU A 18 9.84 20.76 -16.21
N ASP A 19 10.67 19.86 -15.70
CA ASP A 19 11.76 19.24 -16.45
C ASP A 19 11.20 18.11 -17.34
N MET A 20 11.24 18.32 -18.66
CA MET A 20 10.69 17.40 -19.65
C MET A 20 11.30 15.98 -19.56
N GLU A 21 12.60 15.86 -19.23
CA GLU A 21 13.26 14.56 -19.12
C GLU A 21 12.79 13.83 -17.85
N LEU A 22 12.79 14.53 -16.71
CA LEU A 22 12.39 13.94 -15.44
C LEU A 22 10.90 13.57 -15.43
N TYR A 23 10.05 14.42 -16.01
CA TYR A 23 8.63 14.13 -16.17
C TYR A 23 8.41 12.88 -17.05
N SER A 24 9.12 12.75 -18.17
CA SER A 24 9.05 11.55 -19.03
C SER A 24 9.39 10.28 -18.24
N ARG A 25 10.52 10.30 -17.51
CA ARG A 25 10.95 9.15 -16.69
C ARG A 25 9.90 8.78 -15.64
N PHE A 26 9.28 9.78 -15.00
CA PHE A 26 8.21 9.54 -14.04
C PHE A 26 6.99 8.87 -14.69
N VAL A 27 6.54 9.38 -15.84
CA VAL A 27 5.37 8.84 -16.55
C VAL A 27 5.62 7.39 -16.97
N ASP A 28 6.78 7.11 -17.57
CA ASP A 28 7.14 5.76 -18.01
C ASP A 28 7.16 4.78 -16.83
N ARG A 29 7.82 5.14 -15.73
CA ARG A 29 7.90 4.29 -14.55
C ARG A 29 6.54 4.08 -13.88
N LYS A 30 5.70 5.12 -13.84
CA LYS A 30 4.35 5.03 -13.30
C LYS A 30 3.50 4.06 -14.11
N GLU A 31 3.59 4.11 -15.44
CA GLU A 31 2.83 3.21 -16.31
C GLU A 31 3.33 1.78 -16.22
N GLU A 32 4.65 1.57 -16.22
CA GLU A 32 5.26 0.26 -15.99
C GLU A 32 4.73 -0.39 -14.69
N LEU A 33 4.69 0.39 -13.59
CA LEU A 33 4.21 -0.10 -12.30
C LEU A 33 2.71 -0.43 -12.33
N ARG A 34 1.89 0.40 -13.00
CA ARG A 34 0.45 0.13 -13.18
C ARG A 34 0.24 -1.17 -13.96
N LEU A 35 0.98 -1.36 -15.07
CA LEU A 35 0.89 -2.55 -15.90
C LEU A 35 1.34 -3.80 -15.14
N SER A 36 2.44 -3.71 -14.39
CA SER A 36 2.93 -4.79 -13.52
C SER A 36 1.86 -5.19 -12.49
N HIS A 37 1.27 -4.23 -11.79
CA HIS A 37 0.22 -4.50 -10.80
C HIS A 37 -1.03 -5.13 -11.43
N SER A 38 -1.50 -4.60 -12.56
CA SER A 38 -2.65 -5.16 -13.28
C SER A 38 -2.38 -6.58 -13.79
N SER A 39 -1.15 -6.86 -14.21
CA SER A 39 -0.75 -8.19 -14.69
C SER A 39 -0.66 -9.17 -13.53
N TYR A 40 -0.12 -8.75 -12.38
CA TYR A 40 -0.13 -9.55 -11.16
C TYR A 40 -1.55 -9.97 -10.77
N LEU A 41 -2.49 -9.02 -10.68
CA LEU A 41 -3.88 -9.36 -10.33
C LEU A 41 -4.56 -10.27 -11.35
N ARG A 42 -4.25 -10.14 -12.65
CA ARG A 42 -4.76 -11.05 -13.69
C ARG A 42 -4.17 -12.45 -13.62
N GLN A 43 -2.90 -12.57 -13.23
CA GLN A 43 -2.19 -13.85 -13.13
C GLN A 43 -2.51 -14.60 -11.84
N HIS A 44 -2.98 -13.89 -10.81
CA HIS A 44 -3.24 -14.43 -9.48
C HIS A 44 -4.73 -14.31 -9.11
N PRO A 45 -5.62 -15.15 -9.69
CA PRO A 45 -7.05 -15.15 -9.36
C PRO A 45 -7.32 -15.41 -7.88
N GLU A 46 -6.41 -16.06 -7.17
CA GLU A 46 -6.46 -16.25 -5.71
C GLU A 46 -6.52 -14.93 -4.94
N ALA A 47 -5.87 -13.86 -5.43
CA ALA A 47 -5.93 -12.55 -4.79
C ALA A 47 -7.34 -11.97 -4.89
N GLN A 48 -7.98 -12.10 -6.06
CA GLN A 48 -9.36 -11.66 -6.25
C GLN A 48 -10.34 -12.47 -5.40
N ALA A 49 -10.18 -13.79 -5.33
CA ALA A 49 -11.01 -14.65 -4.50
C ALA A 49 -10.90 -14.27 -3.02
N LEU A 50 -9.67 -14.08 -2.53
CA LEU A 50 -9.38 -13.72 -1.14
C LEU A 50 -10.05 -12.39 -0.74
N ILE A 51 -10.01 -11.38 -1.61
CA ILE A 51 -10.70 -10.10 -1.39
C ILE A 51 -12.23 -10.25 -1.48
N SER A 52 -12.73 -11.07 -2.41
CA SER A 52 -14.18 -11.29 -2.57
C SER A 52 -14.78 -11.95 -1.33
N ASP A 53 -14.11 -12.97 -0.80
CA ASP A 53 -14.50 -13.67 0.43
C ASP A 53 -14.45 -12.72 1.64
N PHE A 54 -13.45 -11.83 1.71
CA PHE A 54 -13.39 -10.78 2.74
C PHE A 54 -14.61 -9.86 2.67
N LEU A 55 -14.91 -9.33 1.48
CA LEU A 55 -16.05 -8.43 1.27
C LEU A 55 -17.38 -9.12 1.56
N LEU A 56 -17.52 -10.40 1.20
CA LEU A 56 -18.69 -11.21 1.54
C LEU A 56 -18.87 -11.27 3.06
N PHE A 57 -17.83 -11.62 3.82
CA PHE A 57 -17.94 -11.67 5.27
C PHE A 57 -18.15 -10.30 5.90
N LEU A 58 -17.53 -9.25 5.34
CA LEU A 58 -17.69 -7.88 5.81
C LEU A 58 -19.15 -7.42 5.68
N LEU A 59 -19.79 -7.69 4.54
CA LEU A 59 -21.19 -7.34 4.28
C LEU A 59 -22.17 -8.17 5.11
N LEU A 60 -21.88 -9.46 5.32
CA LEU A 60 -22.73 -10.34 6.13
C LEU A 60 -22.65 -10.03 7.62
N ARG A 61 -21.45 -9.74 8.13
CA ARG A 61 -21.20 -9.58 9.57
C ARG A 61 -21.33 -8.15 10.04
N GLN A 62 -21.18 -7.18 9.14
CA GLN A 62 -21.24 -5.74 9.41
C GLN A 62 -20.55 -5.36 10.75
N PRO A 63 -19.25 -5.65 10.90
CA PRO A 63 -18.54 -5.41 12.14
C PRO A 63 -18.44 -3.90 12.42
N GLU A 64 -18.45 -3.53 13.70
CA GLU A 64 -18.26 -2.13 14.13
C GLU A 64 -16.83 -1.64 13.83
N ASP A 65 -15.84 -2.54 13.89
CA ASP A 65 -14.44 -2.25 13.56
C ASP A 65 -13.97 -3.08 12.36
N VAL A 66 -14.05 -2.47 11.18
CA VAL A 66 -13.62 -3.06 9.90
C VAL A 66 -12.12 -3.34 9.86
N VAL A 67 -11.29 -2.52 10.53
CA VAL A 67 -9.83 -2.64 10.47
C VAL A 67 -9.36 -3.85 11.27
N THR A 68 -9.89 -4.02 12.48
CA THR A 68 -9.62 -5.22 13.29
C THR A 68 -10.15 -6.47 12.60
N PHE A 69 -11.35 -6.39 12.02
CA PHE A 69 -11.93 -7.49 11.26
C PHE A 69 -11.04 -7.91 10.08
N ALA A 70 -10.50 -6.95 9.33
CA ALA A 70 -9.53 -7.20 8.27
C ALA A 70 -8.25 -7.85 8.82
N ALA A 71 -7.67 -7.33 9.91
CA ALA A 71 -6.47 -7.90 10.50
C ALA A 71 -6.64 -9.37 10.90
N GLU A 72 -7.80 -9.75 11.46
CA GLU A 72 -8.11 -11.13 11.79
C GLU A 72 -8.36 -12.00 10.54
N TYR A 73 -9.04 -11.47 9.52
CA TYR A 73 -9.28 -12.19 8.26
C TYR A 73 -7.98 -12.45 7.47
N PHE A 74 -7.15 -11.42 7.30
CA PHE A 74 -5.92 -11.50 6.51
C PHE A 74 -4.73 -12.08 7.29
N GLY A 75 -4.78 -12.07 8.62
CA GLY A 75 -3.70 -12.51 9.51
C GLY A 75 -3.11 -13.90 9.19
N PRO A 76 -3.92 -14.95 8.93
CA PRO A 76 -3.43 -16.27 8.58
C PRO A 76 -2.59 -16.34 7.29
N PHE A 77 -2.73 -15.38 6.37
CA PHE A 77 -1.97 -15.33 5.12
C PHE A 77 -0.60 -14.66 5.27
N ALA A 78 -0.32 -14.03 6.41
CA ALA A 78 0.94 -13.34 6.65
C ALA A 78 2.08 -14.33 6.94
N LYS A 79 3.15 -14.28 6.15
CA LYS A 79 4.32 -15.19 6.23
C LYS A 79 5.04 -15.22 7.60
N ARG A 80 4.81 -14.23 8.47
CA ARG A 80 5.54 -14.05 9.75
C ARG A 80 4.64 -13.96 10.97
N HIS A 81 3.36 -14.31 10.86
CA HIS A 81 2.42 -14.17 11.98
C HIS A 81 2.20 -15.51 12.68
N PRO A 82 2.23 -15.58 14.03
CA PRO A 82 1.69 -16.74 14.72
C PRO A 82 0.22 -16.94 14.33
N PRO A 83 -0.27 -18.18 14.25
CA PRO A 83 -1.63 -18.47 13.79
C PRO A 83 -2.65 -17.69 14.63
N THR A 84 -3.31 -16.72 14.01
CA THR A 84 -4.37 -15.93 14.64
C THR A 84 -5.62 -16.81 14.74
N PRO A 85 -6.37 -16.77 15.85
CA PRO A 85 -7.64 -17.49 15.94
C PRO A 85 -8.58 -17.03 14.81
N ALA A 86 -9.15 -17.97 14.06
CA ALA A 86 -10.12 -17.68 13.00
C ALA A 86 -11.27 -16.81 13.56
N LEU A 87 -11.80 -15.88 12.74
CA LEU A 87 -12.83 -14.88 13.08
C LEU A 87 -13.98 -15.40 13.97
N ARG A 88 -13.79 -15.43 15.29
CA ARG A 88 -14.78 -16.02 16.23
C ARG A 88 -15.90 -15.03 16.61
N SER A 89 -15.73 -13.73 16.42
CA SER A 89 -16.74 -12.72 16.79
C SER A 89 -16.65 -11.43 15.97
N SER A 90 -17.79 -10.84 15.60
CA SER A 90 -17.88 -9.55 14.90
C SER A 90 -17.69 -8.33 15.82
N HIS A 91 -17.76 -8.51 17.14
CA HIS A 91 -17.73 -7.44 18.15
C HIS A 91 -16.50 -7.54 19.07
N ARG A 92 -15.38 -8.06 18.56
CA ARG A 92 -14.16 -8.15 19.37
C ARG A 92 -13.49 -6.77 19.45
N PRO A 93 -13.10 -6.29 20.64
CA PRO A 93 -12.34 -5.06 20.76
C PRO A 93 -10.98 -5.19 20.07
N SER A 94 -10.56 -4.11 19.39
CA SER A 94 -9.29 -4.05 18.66
C SER A 94 -8.09 -4.28 19.60
N PRO A 95 -7.14 -5.16 19.26
CA PRO A 95 -5.88 -5.27 20.01
C PRO A 95 -4.95 -4.07 19.79
N PHE A 96 -5.26 -3.21 18.80
CA PHE A 96 -4.46 -2.04 18.44
C PHE A 96 -5.03 -0.73 18.96
N ARG A 97 -6.21 -0.75 19.60
CA ARG A 97 -6.79 0.42 20.27
C ARG A 97 -6.89 0.14 21.76
N SER A 98 -6.15 0.90 22.56
CA SER A 98 -6.40 0.95 24.00
C SER A 98 -7.77 1.56 24.23
N LEU A 99 -8.62 0.85 24.97
CA LEU A 99 -9.81 1.42 25.59
C LEU A 99 -9.32 2.27 26.78
N ASP A 100 -8.81 3.46 26.50
CA ASP A 100 -8.72 4.48 27.53
C ASP A 100 -10.09 5.18 27.66
N PRO A 101 -10.50 5.50 28.90
CA PRO A 101 -11.87 5.92 29.25
C PRO A 101 -12.28 7.29 28.71
#